data_AF-A0A2J6SH98-F1
#
_entry.id   AF-A0A2J6SH98-F1
#
_cell.length_a   1.000
_cell.length_b   1.000
_cell.length_c   1.000
_cell.angle_alpha   90.00
_cell.angle_beta   90.00
_cell.angle_gamma   90.00
#
_symmetry.space_group_name_H-M   'P 1'
#
loop_
_entity.id
_entity.type
_entity.pdbx_description
1 polymer ?
#
loop_
_entity_poly.entity_id
_entity_poly.type
_entity_poly.pdbx_seq_one_letter_code
_entity_poly.pdbx_strand_id
1 'polypeptide(L)' 'RTPLSIAISKKHQGSANLLLSHKDIDADARDDNGRSPLSLAAENGDEELVTLLLERGDIEVQSKDNGGRTPI' A
#
# COMPACT_ATOMS: atom_id res chain seq x y z
N ARG A 1 2.23 11.33 -1.15
CA ARG A 1 0.93 10.89 -1.76
C ARG A 1 1.17 10.40 -3.19
N THR A 2 0.76 9.16 -3.52
CA THR A 2 0.90 8.56 -4.87
C THR A 2 -0.47 8.17 -5.45
N PRO A 3 -0.59 7.94 -6.77
CA PRO A 3 -1.81 7.39 -7.35
C PRO A 3 -2.27 6.10 -6.65
N LEU A 4 -1.32 5.23 -6.28
CA LEU A 4 -1.58 4.00 -5.54
C LEU A 4 -2.15 4.31 -4.14
N SER A 5 -1.51 5.18 -3.35
CA SER A 5 -2.00 5.52 -2.01
C SER A 5 -3.41 6.13 -2.04
N ILE A 6 -3.73 6.90 -3.09
CA ILE A 6 -5.07 7.48 -3.29
C ILE A 6 -6.08 6.39 -3.63
N ALA A 7 -5.78 5.49 -4.56
CA ALA A 7 -6.66 4.39 -4.95
C ALA A 7 -7.03 3.51 -3.74
N ILE A 8 -6.03 3.14 -2.93
CA ILE A 8 -6.22 2.33 -1.72
C ILE A 8 -7.05 3.11 -0.68
N SER A 9 -6.68 4.36 -0.39
CA SER A 9 -7.41 5.21 0.58
C SER A 9 -8.88 5.44 0.19
N LYS A 10 -9.19 5.36 -1.11
CA LYS A 10 -10.55 5.48 -1.64
C LYS A 10 -11.26 4.14 -1.83
N LYS A 11 -10.62 3.02 -1.47
CA LYS A 11 -11.11 1.65 -1.69
C LYS A 11 -11.45 1.35 -3.17
N HIS A 12 -10.70 1.95 -4.09
CA HIS A 12 -10.85 1.74 -5.53
C HIS A 12 -10.00 0.54 -5.97
N GLN A 13 -10.46 -0.68 -5.66
CA GLN A 13 -9.72 -1.92 -5.90
C GLN A 13 -9.24 -2.07 -7.35
N GLY A 14 -10.09 -1.82 -8.36
CA GLY A 14 -9.70 -1.95 -9.76
C GLY A 14 -8.53 -1.04 -10.16
N SER A 15 -8.47 0.18 -9.63
CA SER A 15 -7.34 1.09 -9.87
C SER A 15 -6.08 0.66 -9.11
N ALA A 16 -6.22 0.17 -7.87
CA ALA A 16 -5.09 -0.34 -7.09
C ALA A 16 -4.48 -1.58 -7.76
N ASN A 17 -5.31 -2.53 -8.19
CA ASN A 17 -4.87 -3.75 -8.89
C ASN A 17 -4.20 -3.42 -10.23
N LEU A 18 -4.78 -2.49 -11.00
CA LEU A 18 -4.16 -2.04 -12.26
C LEU A 18 -2.78 -1.45 -12.01
N LEU A 19 -2.63 -0.56 -11.04
CA LEU A 19 -1.34 0.05 -10.70
C LEU A 19 -0.33 -1.02 -10.21
N LEU A 20 -0.76 -1.96 -9.37
CA LEU A 20 0.13 -2.98 -8.83
C LEU A 20 0.54 -4.05 -9.86
N SER A 21 -0.17 -4.16 -10.99
CA SER A 21 0.23 -5.03 -12.11
C SER A 21 1.49 -4.54 -12.85
N HIS A 22 1.86 -3.28 -12.68
CA HIS A 22 3.02 -2.66 -13.29
C HIS A 22 4.27 -2.81 -12.40
N LYS A 23 5.33 -3.43 -12.94
CA LYS A 23 6.59 -3.69 -12.21
C LYS A 23 7.40 -2.42 -11.92
N ASP A 24 7.15 -1.35 -12.65
CA ASP A 24 7.80 -0.04 -12.54
C ASP A 24 7.13 0.88 -11.50
N ILE A 25 6.00 0.47 -10.93
CA ILE A 25 5.35 1.19 -9.83
C ILE A 25 6.07 0.89 -8.52
N ASP A 26 6.48 1.94 -7.82
CA ASP A 26 6.93 1.85 -6.43
C ASP A 26 5.73 1.55 -5.50
N ALA A 27 5.61 0.29 -5.09
CA ALA A 27 4.55 -0.18 -4.20
C ALA A 27 4.84 0.03 -2.71
N ASP A 28 6.00 0.58 -2.36
CA ASP A 28 6.33 0.99 -0.98
C ASP A 28 6.26 2.52 -0.79
N ALA A 29 5.96 3.26 -1.86
CA ALA A 29 5.87 4.72 -1.84
C ALA A 29 4.87 5.23 -0.79
N ARG A 30 5.41 5.94 0.21
CA ARG A 30 4.66 6.39 1.38
C ARG A 30 3.78 7.62 1.10
N ASP A 31 2.65 7.69 1.80
CA ASP A 31 1.81 8.88 1.81
C ASP A 31 2.41 10.01 2.66
N ASP A 32 1.69 11.14 2.75
CA ASP A 32 2.18 12.33 3.48
C ASP A 32 2.25 12.10 5.01
N ASN A 33 1.59 11.03 5.49
CA ASN A 33 1.64 10.57 6.89
C ASN A 33 2.70 9.48 7.11
N GLY A 34 3.51 9.17 6.10
CA GLY A 34 4.52 8.12 6.16
C GLY A 34 3.94 6.70 6.05
N ARG A 35 2.64 6.54 5.73
CA ARG A 35 2.02 5.21 5.61
C ARG A 35 2.36 4.58 4.26
N SER A 36 2.82 3.34 4.28
CA SER A 36 2.99 2.55 3.06
C SER A 36 1.63 2.11 2.49
N PRO A 37 1.55 1.74 1.21
CA PRO A 37 0.37 1.09 0.63
C PRO A 37 -0.12 -0.12 1.43
N LEU A 38 0.80 -0.89 2.02
CA LEU A 38 0.47 -2.02 2.90
C LEU A 38 -0.23 -1.57 4.19
N SER A 39 0.25 -0.49 4.83
CA SER A 39 -0.40 0.09 6.01
C SER A 39 -1.82 0.56 5.70
N LEU A 40 -2.03 1.19 4.53
CA LEU A 40 -3.34 1.64 4.09
C LEU A 40 -4.29 0.47 3.79
N ALA A 41 -3.79 -0.61 3.16
CA ALA A 41 -4.57 -1.80 2.87
C ALA A 41 -5.00 -2.53 4.16
N ALA A 42 -4.09 -2.67 5.12
CA ALA A 42 -4.36 -3.24 6.44
C ALA A 42 -5.37 -2.40 7.24
N GLU A 43 -5.20 -1.07 7.25
CA GLU A 43 -6.15 -0.14 7.90
C GLU A 43 -7.56 -0.25 7.31
N ASN A 44 -7.66 -0.51 6.01
CA ASN A 44 -8.93 -0.70 5.33
C ASN A 44 -9.57 -2.08 5.52
N GLY A 45 -8.83 -3.06 6.04
CA GLY A 45 -9.22 -4.47 6.09
C GLY A 45 -9.31 -5.14 4.72
N ASP A 46 -8.53 -4.67 3.73
CA ASP A 46 -8.57 -5.19 2.36
C ASP A 46 -7.60 -6.38 2.22
N GLU A 47 -8.05 -7.57 2.63
CA GLU A 47 -7.24 -8.81 2.66
C GLU A 47 -6.67 -9.19 1.28
N GLU A 48 -7.42 -8.95 0.21
CA GLU A 48 -6.98 -9.22 -1.16
C GLU A 48 -5.79 -8.34 -1.52
N LEU A 49 -5.91 -7.04 -1.25
CA LEU A 49 -4.86 -6.08 -1.54
C LEU A 49 -3.63 -6.28 -0.64
N VAL A 50 -3.83 -6.64 0.63
CA VAL A 50 -2.72 -7.02 1.54
C VAL A 50 -1.96 -8.20 0.97
N THR A 51 -2.66 -9.24 0.52
CA THR A 51 -2.04 -10.42 -0.08
C THR A 51 -1.25 -10.05 -1.33
N LEU A 52 -1.86 -9.27 -2.24
CA LEU A 52 -1.22 -8.85 -3.49
C LEU A 52 0.04 -8.00 -3.26
N LEU A 53 0.02 -7.12 -2.24
CA LEU A 53 1.19 -6.35 -1.82
C LEU A 53 2.26 -7.25 -1.19
N LEU A 54 1.91 -8.25 -0.38
CA LEU A 54 2.90 -9.17 0.22
C LEU A 54 3.53 -10.12 -0.80
N GLU A 55 2.84 -10.45 -1.88
CA GLU A 55 3.40 -11.22 -3.01
C GLU A 55 4.44 -10.42 -3.80
N ARG A 56 4.43 -9.08 -3.68
CA ARG A 56 5.46 -8.22 -4.23
C ARG A 56 6.69 -8.27 -3.33
N GLY A 57 7.79 -8.80 -3.87
CA GLY A 57 9.07 -8.92 -3.15
C GLY A 57 9.83 -7.60 -2.94
N ASP A 58 9.27 -6.46 -3.36
CA ASP A 58 9.87 -5.13 -3.28
C ASP A 58 9.19 -4.20 -2.24
N ILE A 59 8.50 -4.77 -1.26
CA ILE A 59 7.80 -4.00 -0.20
C ILE A 59 8.43 -4.23 1.18
N GLU A 60 8.62 -3.14 1.93
CA GLU A 60 9.10 -3.19 3.32
C GLU A 60 7.93 -3.34 4.31
N VAL A 61 7.78 -4.54 4.87
CA VAL A 61 6.63 -4.89 5.72
C VAL A 61 6.69 -4.31 7.13
N GLN A 62 7.86 -3.83 7.59
CA GLN A 62 8.07 -3.26 8.93
C GLN A 62 8.23 -1.73 8.93
N SER A 63 7.98 -1.08 7.79
CA SER A 63 8.08 0.37 7.64
C SER A 63 7.18 1.11 8.62
N LYS A 64 7.76 1.93 9.49
CA LYS A 64 7.00 2.80 10.41
C LYS A 64 6.47 4.04 9.71
N ASP A 65 5.22 4.39 10.02
CA ASP A 65 4.64 5.68 9.67
C ASP A 65 5.16 6.82 10.58
N ASN A 66 4.69 8.05 10.35
CA ASN A 66 5.10 9.22 11.14
C ASN A 66 4.69 9.12 12.63
N GLY A 67 3.74 8.24 12.96
CA GLY A 67 3.32 7.93 14.33
C GLY A 67 4.06 6.75 14.95
N GLY A 68 5.01 6.14 14.23
CA GLY A 68 5.76 4.98 14.68
C GLY A 68 5.03 3.64 14.54
N ARG A 69 3.87 3.61 13.86
CA ARG A 69 3.04 2.42 13.66
C ARG A 69 3.55 1.60 12.48
N THR A 70 3.57 0.29 12.64
CA THR A 70 3.84 -0.67 11.55
C THR A 70 2.53 -1.05 10.84
N PRO A 71 2.59 -1.54 9.59
CA PRO A 71 1.43 -2.05 8.88
C PRO A 71 0.76 -3.25 9.57
N ILE A 72 1.53 -4.01 10.34
CA ILE A 72 1.13 -5.19 11.12
C ILE A 72 1.36 -5.01 12.61
#